data_AF-A0A087TTB4-F1
#
_entry.id   AF-A0A087TTB4-F1
#
_cell.length_a   1.000
_cell.length_b   1.000
_cell.length_c   1.000
_cell.angle_alpha   90.00
_cell.angle_beta   90.00
_cell.angle_gamma   90.00
#
_symmetry.space_group_name_H-M   'P 1'
#
loop_
_entity.id
_entity.type
_entity.pdbx_description
1 polymer ?
#
loop_
_entity_poly.entity_id
_entity_poly.type
_entity_poly.pdbx_seq_one_letter_code
_entity_poly.pdbx_strand_id
1 'polypeptide(L)'
;MIERHYFREKLLKTFDFEFGFCIPNSKNTCEHIYEFPVLDPDICEDMIANPFETRSDSFYFVDDKLIMHNKADYAYNGGLQQ
;
A
#
# COMPACT_ATOMS: atom_id res chain seq x y z
N MET A 1 -1.57 -4.18 10.82
CA MET A 1 -1.92 -3.31 9.69
C MET A 1 -1.93 -4.18 8.47
N ILE A 2 -3.04 -4.18 7.74
CA ILE A 2 -3.15 -4.90 6.49
C ILE A 2 -3.22 -3.85 5.38
N GLU A 3 -2.30 -3.90 4.43
CA GLU A 3 -2.31 -3.03 3.26
C GLU A 3 -2.39 -3.83 1.98
N ARG A 4 -3.30 -3.44 1.10
CA ARG A 4 -3.60 -4.15 -0.13
C ARG A 4 -3.43 -3.19 -1.29
N HIS A 5 -2.61 -3.58 -2.26
CA HIS A 5 -2.34 -2.83 -3.48
C HIS A 5 -3.03 -3.50 -4.67
N TYR A 6 -3.68 -2.70 -5.49
CA TYR A 6 -4.42 -3.13 -6.67
C TYR A 6 -4.02 -2.30 -7.87
N PHE A 7 -3.98 -2.93 -9.03
CA PHE A 7 -4.06 -2.23 -10.31
C PHE A 7 -5.40 -2.56 -10.93
N ARG A 8 -6.27 -1.55 -11.07
CA ARG A 8 -7.70 -1.75 -11.37
C ARG A 8 -8.31 -2.72 -10.34
N GLU A 9 -8.90 -3.82 -10.79
CA GLU A 9 -9.50 -4.86 -9.94
C GLU A 9 -8.53 -6.00 -9.58
N LYS A 10 -7.28 -5.96 -10.08
CA LYS A 10 -6.29 -7.02 -9.86
C LYS A 10 -5.46 -6.72 -8.61
N LEU A 11 -5.52 -7.61 -7.62
CA LEU A 11 -4.64 -7.57 -6.44
C LEU A 11 -3.19 -7.80 -6.87
N LEU A 12 -2.32 -6.84 -6.58
CA LEU A 12 -0.88 -6.93 -6.82
C LEU A 12 -0.16 -7.58 -5.64
N LYS A 13 -0.44 -7.07 -4.44
CA LYS A 13 0.22 -7.53 -3.21
C LYS A 13 -0.64 -7.19 -1.99
N THR A 14 -0.55 -8.06 -0.98
CA THR A 14 -1.02 -7.77 0.37
C THR A 14 0.19 -7.79 1.29
N PHE A 15 0.30 -6.77 2.12
CA PHE A 15 1.24 -6.66 3.21
C PHE A 15 0.46 -6.76 4.52
N ASP A 16 0.94 -7.61 5.42
CA ASP A 16 0.39 -7.76 6.77
C ASP A 16 1.52 -7.53 7.76
N PHE A 17 1.38 -6.49 8.57
CA PHE A 17 2.40 -6.02 9.49
C PHE A 17 1.87 -5.89 10.91
N GLU A 18 2.64 -6.37 11.88
CA GLU A 18 2.38 -6.16 13.30
C GLU A 18 3.26 -5.02 13.83
N PHE A 19 2.64 -4.01 14.44
CA PHE A 19 3.36 -2.88 15.05
C PHE A 19 4.05 -3.24 16.37
N GLY A 20 3.63 -4.34 17.03
CA GLY A 20 4.05 -4.66 18.38
C GLY A 20 3.53 -3.67 19.42
N PHE A 21 4.35 -3.35 20.42
CA PHE A 21 3.95 -2.47 21.53
C PHE A 21 4.07 -0.99 21.17
N CYS A 22 2.98 -0.23 21.31
CA CYS A 22 2.96 1.22 21.15
C CYS A 22 2.93 1.90 22.53
N ILE A 23 3.98 2.68 22.86
CA ILE A 23 4.08 3.36 24.16
C ILE A 23 3.05 4.49 24.25
N PRO A 24 2.19 4.54 25.29
CA PRO A 24 1.19 5.60 25.46
C PRO A 24 1.80 6.99 25.59
N ASN A 25 1.11 8.01 25.07
CA ASN A 25 1.52 9.43 25.16
C ASN A 25 2.94 9.70 24.65
N SER A 26 3.41 8.92 23.68
CA SER A 26 4.74 9.05 23.11
C SER A 26 4.69 8.99 21.57
N LYS A 27 5.81 9.29 20.93
CA LYS A 27 5.99 9.11 19.49
C LYS A 27 6.61 7.74 19.23
N ASN A 28 5.92 6.91 18.45
CA ASN A 28 6.38 5.60 18.05
C ASN A 28 6.77 5.63 16.56
N THR A 29 7.82 4.89 16.20
CA THR A 29 8.27 4.70 14.81
C THR A 29 8.35 3.20 14.56
N CYS A 30 7.88 2.75 13.40
CA CYS A 30 7.96 1.37 12.97
C CYS A 30 8.52 1.33 11.55
N GLU A 31 9.46 0.42 11.30
CA GLU A 31 10.03 0.17 9.98
C GLU A 31 9.54 -1.19 9.50
N HIS A 32 8.97 -1.22 8.30
CA HIS A 32 8.52 -2.44 7.65
C HIS A 32 9.42 -2.74 6.46
N ILE A 33 10.16 -3.83 6.54
CA ILE A 33 11.01 -4.31 5.44
C ILE A 33 10.23 -5.37 4.67
N TYR A 34 10.05 -5.17 3.37
CA TYR A 34 9.37 -6.12 2.50
C TYR A 34 10.06 -6.22 1.15
N GLU A 35 9.94 -7.39 0.52
CA GLU A 35 10.38 -7.61 -0.84
C GLU A 35 9.31 -7.15 -1.82
N PHE A 36 9.75 -6.40 -2.84
CA PHE A 36 8.86 -5.98 -3.92
C PHE A 36 8.41 -7.22 -4.71
N PRO A 37 7.11 -7.35 -5.03
CA PRO A 37 6.64 -8.47 -5.84
C PRO A 37 7.29 -8.44 -7.22
N VAL A 38 7.56 -9.62 -7.78
CA VAL A 38 7.89 -9.73 -9.20
C VAL A 38 6.61 -9.47 -9.98
N LEU A 39 6.59 -8.36 -10.72
CA LEU A 39 5.50 -7.97 -11.59
C LEU A 39 5.83 -8.34 -13.03
N ASP A 40 4.81 -8.70 -13.79
CA ASP A 40 4.92 -8.91 -15.23
C ASP A 40 5.31 -7.58 -15.90
N PRO A 41 6.33 -7.55 -16.80
CA PRO A 41 6.71 -6.35 -17.53
C PRO A 41 5.53 -5.64 -18.20
N ASP A 42 4.58 -6.40 -18.77
CA ASP A 42 3.41 -5.82 -19.45
C ASP A 42 2.51 -5.06 -18.46
N ILE A 43 2.38 -5.57 -17.23
CA ILE A 43 1.62 -4.89 -16.16
C ILE A 43 2.35 -3.62 -15.72
N CYS A 44 3.67 -3.65 -15.62
CA CYS A 44 4.45 -2.47 -15.27
C CYS A 44 4.27 -1.34 -16.29
N GLU A 45 4.32 -1.66 -17.59
CA GLU A 45 4.07 -0.68 -18.65
C GLU A 45 2.64 -0.12 -18.56
N ASP A 46 1.64 -0.99 -18.34
CA ASP A 46 0.23 -0.56 -18.23
C ASP A 46 0.02 0.33 -16.99
N MET A 47 0.68 0.03 -15.86
CA MET A 47 0.65 0.87 -14.65
C MET A 47 1.31 2.25 -14.86
N ILE A 48 2.36 2.34 -15.68
CA ILE A 48 3.01 3.61 -16.03
C ILE A 48 2.11 4.43 -16.96
N ALA A 49 1.46 3.79 -17.93
CA ALA A 49 0.60 4.43 -18.91
C ALA A 49 -0.72 4.94 -18.30
N ASN A 50 -1.22 4.32 -17.23
CA ASN A 50 -2.50 4.62 -16.60
C ASN A 50 -2.32 5.15 -15.16
N PRO A 51 -1.96 6.43 -14.97
CA PRO A 51 -1.72 7.00 -13.64
C PRO A 51 -2.99 6.97 -12.77
N PHE A 52 -2.81 6.77 -11.46
CA PHE A 52 -3.88 6.72 -10.44
C PHE A 52 -4.87 5.54 -10.56
N GLU A 53 -4.64 4.62 -11.51
CA GLU A 53 -5.36 3.32 -11.57
C GLU A 53 -4.73 2.26 -10.67
N THR A 54 -3.50 2.47 -10.21
CA THR A 54 -2.95 1.72 -9.08
C THR A 54 -3.42 2.38 -7.79
N ARG A 55 -4.02 1.60 -6.90
CA ARG A 55 -4.63 2.07 -5.65
C ARG A 55 -4.29 1.15 -4.49
N SER A 56 -4.32 1.69 -3.29
CA SER A 56 -4.18 0.90 -2.07
C SER A 56 -5.24 1.22 -1.02
N ASP A 57 -5.51 0.21 -0.21
CA ASP A 57 -6.24 0.33 1.04
C ASP A 57 -5.34 -0.09 2.20
N SER A 58 -5.14 0.79 3.18
CA SER A 58 -4.39 0.51 4.40
C SER A 58 -5.36 0.45 5.59
N PHE A 59 -5.51 -0.74 6.16
CA PHE A 59 -6.41 -1.04 7.28
C PHE A 59 -5.60 -1.19 8.58
N TYR A 60 -6.01 -0.47 9.62
CA TYR A 60 -5.36 -0.48 10.92
C TYR A 60 -6.31 -1.06 11.97
N PHE A 61 -5.81 -2.04 12.71
CA PHE A 61 -6.56 -2.77 13.71
C PHE A 61 -5.91 -2.60 15.09
N VAL A 62 -6.75 -2.48 16.12
CA VAL A 62 -6.36 -2.58 17.53
C VAL A 62 -7.33 -3.57 18.18
N ASP A 63 -6.81 -4.59 18.84
CA ASP A 63 -7.60 -5.70 19.40
C ASP A 63 -8.60 -6.29 18.39
N ASP A 64 -8.11 -6.60 17.18
CA ASP A 64 -8.87 -7.14 16.04
C ASP A 64 -10.04 -6.28 15.56
N LYS A 65 -10.15 -5.04 16.04
CA LYS A 65 -11.16 -4.08 15.62
C LYS A 65 -10.55 -3.05 14.69
N LEU A 66 -11.18 -2.85 13.54
CA LEU A 66 -10.80 -1.83 12.59
C LEU A 66 -10.98 -0.44 13.23
N ILE A 67 -9.91 0.34 13.31
CA ILE A 67 -9.93 1.69 13.90
C ILE A 67 -9.67 2.80 12.87
N MET A 68 -8.98 2.49 11.77
CA MET A 68 -8.61 3.46 10.76
C MET A 68 -8.47 2.78 9.40
N HIS A 69 -8.87 3.50 8.35
CA HIS A 69 -8.81 3.06 6.97
C HIS A 69 -8.33 4.21 6.10
N ASN A 70 -7.13 4.07 5.55
CA ASN A 70 -6.55 5.05 4.64
C ASN A 70 -6.57 4.51 3.21
N LYS A 71 -6.60 5.43 2.24
CA LYS A 71 -6.58 5.15 0.80
C LYS A 71 -5.50 5.97 0.12
N ALA A 72 -4.88 5.39 -0.89
CA ALA A 72 -3.95 6.10 -1.77
C ALA A 72 -4.12 5.65 -3.22
N ASP A 73 -3.75 6.52 -4.13
CA ASP A 73 -3.56 6.22 -5.55
C ASP A 73 -2.12 6.57 -5.96
N TYR A 74 -1.64 5.93 -7.03
CA TYR A 74 -0.23 5.98 -7.42
C TYR A 74 -0.10 6.27 -8.91
N ALA A 75 0.88 7.11 -9.26
CA ALA A 75 1.30 7.38 -10.63
C ALA A 75 2.79 7.09 -10.76
N TYR A 76 3.16 6.34 -11.81
CA TYR A 76 4.54 5.91 -12.09
C TYR A 76 5.14 6.56 -13.35
N ASN A 77 4.46 7.55 -13.91
CA ASN A 77 4.85 8.27 -15.13
C ASN A 77 5.90 9.38 -14.90
N GLY A 78 6.56 9.41 -13.74
CA GLY A 78 7.56 10.42 -13.41
C GLY A 78 7.02 11.85 -13.30
N GLY A 79 5.70 12.04 -13.15
CA GLY A 79 5.09 13.38 -13.07
C GLY A 79 4.98 14.12 -14.41
N LEU A 80 5.22 13.42 -15.52
CA LEU A 80 4.97 13.97 -16.86
C LEU A 80 3.46 14.15 -17.06
N GLN A 81 3.01 15.39 -17.18
CA GLN A 81 1.64 15.68 -17.59
C GLN A 81 1.49 15.30 -19.07
N GLN A 82 0.57 14.39 -19.38
CA GLN A 82 0.12 14.15 -20.76
C GLN A 82 -0.80 15.27 -21.23
#